data_AF-A0A067F3H2-F1
#
_entry.id   AF-A0A067F3H2-F1
#
_cell.length_a   1.000
_cell.length_b   1.000
_cell.length_c   1.000
_cell.angle_alpha   90.00
_cell.angle_beta   90.00
_cell.angle_gamma   90.00
#
_symmetry.space_group_name_H-M   'P 1'
#
loop_
_entity.id
_entity.type
_entity.pdbx_description
1 polymer ?
#
loop_
_entity_poly.entity_id
_entity_poly.type
_entity_poly.pdbx_seq_one_letter_code
_entity_poly.pdbx_strand_id
1 'polypeptide(L)'
;PLRYATIYGCSDATIILGAVGKAVRVEHCERVHVITAARRVCIANCRECVFFLGVNQRPLIVGDNHKLQVAPYNTFYSQLEEHMAEAGIEATINRWDEPLALGAVDPHDSLSHPAGVSDAQAESATHVDPDQFIDFLIPNWFGGECAGSTKANPFPLPDAYVAAQQRKQKSWVEIKKLIKEAPLDDSRKREVSSALHVYFRDWLYATGNIRQLYCLQND
;
A
#
# COMPACT_ATOMS: atom_id res chain seq x y z
N PRO A 1 -2.60 -7.40 17.96
CA PRO A 1 -1.19 -7.42 17.49
C PRO A 1 -0.61 -8.85 17.31
N LEU A 2 0.33 -9.01 16.37
CA LEU A 2 1.02 -10.28 16.10
C LEU A 2 2.51 -10.17 16.42
N ARG A 3 3.16 -11.32 16.70
CA ARG A 3 4.63 -11.35 16.86
C ARG A 3 5.33 -11.49 15.50
N TYR A 4 4.85 -12.40 14.68
CA TYR A 4 5.36 -12.69 13.34
C TYR A 4 4.18 -12.88 12.39
N ALA A 5 4.38 -12.56 11.12
CA ALA A 5 3.44 -12.87 10.05
C ALA A 5 4.21 -13.26 8.78
N THR A 6 3.69 -14.24 8.06
CA THR A 6 4.22 -14.65 6.74
C THR A 6 3.08 -14.60 5.73
N ILE A 7 3.32 -13.91 4.63
CA ILE A 7 2.47 -13.89 3.44
C ILE A 7 3.20 -14.69 2.38
N TYR A 8 2.60 -15.78 1.90
CA TYR A 8 3.26 -16.72 0.99
C TYR A 8 2.33 -17.12 -0.14
N GLY A 9 2.82 -17.04 -1.38
CA GLY A 9 2.10 -17.59 -2.53
C GLY A 9 0.78 -16.87 -2.85
N CYS A 10 0.65 -15.60 -2.47
CA CYS A 10 -0.56 -14.82 -2.71
C CYS A 10 -0.50 -14.11 -4.06
N SER A 11 -1.65 -14.04 -4.75
CA SER A 11 -1.76 -13.35 -6.04
C SER A 11 -3.02 -12.50 -6.09
N ASP A 12 -2.94 -11.35 -6.77
CA ASP A 12 -4.10 -10.48 -7.07
C ASP A 12 -4.93 -10.08 -5.84
N ALA A 13 -4.25 -9.76 -4.73
CA ALA A 13 -4.86 -9.54 -3.42
C ALA A 13 -4.39 -8.25 -2.74
N THR A 14 -5.24 -7.67 -1.90
CA THR A 14 -4.86 -6.63 -0.94
C THR A 14 -4.87 -7.24 0.46
N ILE A 15 -3.72 -7.22 1.13
CA ILE A 15 -3.50 -7.86 2.42
C ILE A 15 -3.13 -6.78 3.43
N ILE A 16 -3.91 -6.72 4.50
CA ILE A 16 -3.73 -5.75 5.58
C ILE A 16 -3.34 -6.52 6.82
N LEU A 17 -2.18 -6.21 7.37
CA LEU A 17 -1.72 -6.73 8.64
C LEU A 17 -1.81 -5.62 9.69
N GLY A 18 -2.36 -5.98 10.86
CA GLY A 18 -2.22 -5.15 12.06
C GLY A 18 -0.77 -5.02 12.51
N ALA A 19 -0.54 -4.46 13.69
CA ALA A 19 0.82 -4.27 14.21
C ALA A 19 1.56 -5.61 14.42
N VAL A 20 2.75 -5.76 13.81
CA VAL A 20 3.61 -6.95 13.90
C VAL A 20 4.94 -6.63 14.60
N GLY A 21 5.12 -7.11 15.82
CA GLY A 21 6.20 -6.64 16.70
C GLY A 21 7.61 -7.14 16.36
N LYS A 22 7.77 -8.30 15.69
CA LYS A 22 9.11 -8.84 15.39
C LYS A 22 9.46 -8.80 13.92
N ALA A 23 8.73 -9.51 13.06
CA ALA A 23 9.03 -9.52 11.62
C ALA A 23 7.83 -9.95 10.78
N VAL A 24 7.70 -9.31 9.61
CA VAL A 24 6.82 -9.73 8.51
C VAL A 24 7.69 -10.28 7.39
N ARG A 25 7.28 -11.40 6.81
CA ARG A 25 7.91 -11.97 5.62
C ARG A 25 6.90 -12.09 4.49
N VAL A 26 7.24 -11.59 3.32
CA VAL A 26 6.42 -11.69 2.11
C VAL A 26 7.21 -12.44 1.07
N GLU A 27 6.69 -13.59 0.63
CA GLU A 27 7.41 -14.55 -0.21
C GLU A 27 6.54 -15.02 -1.37
N HIS A 28 7.11 -15.11 -2.58
CA HIS A 28 6.46 -15.71 -3.75
C HIS A 28 5.07 -15.10 -4.06
N CYS A 29 4.94 -13.77 -3.93
CA CYS A 29 3.69 -13.06 -4.18
C CYS A 29 3.72 -12.29 -5.50
N GLU A 30 2.56 -12.18 -6.15
CA GLU A 30 2.42 -11.53 -7.46
C GLU A 30 1.21 -10.59 -7.52
N ARG A 31 1.39 -9.34 -7.95
CA ARG A 31 0.29 -8.34 -8.00
C ARG A 31 -0.45 -8.21 -6.66
N VAL A 32 0.31 -8.15 -5.56
CA VAL A 32 -0.23 -8.01 -4.20
C VAL A 32 0.06 -6.62 -3.65
N HIS A 33 -0.95 -6.03 -3.00
CA HIS A 33 -0.77 -4.85 -2.15
C HIS A 33 -0.69 -5.28 -0.70
N VAL A 34 0.45 -5.03 -0.04
CA VAL A 34 0.63 -5.36 1.38
C VAL A 34 0.69 -4.08 2.19
N ILE A 35 -0.20 -3.94 3.17
CA ILE A 35 -0.24 -2.80 4.08
C ILE A 35 0.06 -3.30 5.49
N THR A 36 1.19 -2.88 6.08
CA THR A 36 1.61 -3.40 7.39
C THR A 36 2.41 -2.39 8.22
N ALA A 37 2.13 -2.37 9.51
CA ALA A 37 2.97 -1.75 10.53
C ALA A 37 3.81 -2.84 11.20
N ALA A 38 5.12 -2.80 11.06
CA ALA A 38 5.99 -3.86 11.57
C ALA A 38 7.37 -3.36 11.99
N ARG A 39 8.03 -4.04 12.94
CA ARG A 39 9.41 -3.67 13.30
C ARG A 39 10.42 -3.95 12.19
N ARG A 40 10.22 -5.05 11.45
CA ARG A 40 11.07 -5.53 10.36
C ARG A 40 10.21 -6.14 9.26
N VAL A 41 10.60 -5.93 8.01
CA VAL A 41 9.94 -6.53 6.84
C VAL A 41 11.01 -7.13 5.93
N CYS A 42 10.79 -8.37 5.50
CA CYS A 42 11.60 -9.07 4.50
C CYS A 42 10.70 -9.45 3.32
N ILE A 43 11.08 -9.02 2.13
CA ILE A 43 10.37 -9.27 0.88
C ILE A 43 11.27 -10.13 0.02
N ALA A 44 10.75 -11.24 -0.49
CA ALA A 44 11.51 -12.12 -1.35
C ALA A 44 10.69 -12.76 -2.45
N ASN A 45 11.30 -12.88 -3.63
CA ASN A 45 10.70 -13.53 -4.80
C ASN A 45 9.32 -12.96 -5.15
N CYS A 46 9.14 -11.65 -5.06
CA CYS A 46 7.87 -10.96 -5.31
C CYS A 46 7.88 -10.22 -6.65
N ARG A 47 6.72 -10.16 -7.32
CA ARG A 47 6.57 -9.53 -8.62
C ARG A 47 5.39 -8.56 -8.65
N GLU A 48 5.62 -7.35 -9.17
CA GLU A 48 4.58 -6.34 -9.39
C GLU A 48 3.77 -6.06 -8.12
N CYS A 49 4.43 -6.07 -6.95
CA CYS A 49 3.82 -5.85 -5.65
C CYS A 49 4.07 -4.44 -5.13
N VAL A 50 3.11 -3.91 -4.37
CA VAL A 50 3.20 -2.60 -3.73
C VAL A 50 3.12 -2.78 -2.21
N PHE A 51 4.07 -2.19 -1.49
CA PHE A 51 4.21 -2.31 -0.05
C PHE A 51 4.00 -0.95 0.64
N PHE A 52 2.93 -0.82 1.40
CA PHE A 52 2.66 0.36 2.24
C PHE A 52 3.11 0.08 3.66
N LEU A 53 4.22 0.69 4.05
CA LEU A 53 5.02 0.26 5.20
C LEU A 53 5.09 1.33 6.30
N GLY A 54 4.83 0.89 7.53
CA GLY A 54 5.17 1.61 8.75
C GLY A 54 6.22 0.80 9.50
N VAL A 55 7.51 1.08 9.25
CA VAL A 55 8.61 0.21 9.71
C VAL A 55 9.72 0.91 10.45
N ASN A 56 10.10 0.39 11.61
CA ASN A 56 11.18 0.95 12.43
C ASN A 56 12.58 0.59 11.90
N GLN A 57 12.69 -0.43 11.05
CA GLN A 57 13.93 -0.84 10.38
C GLN A 57 13.70 -0.86 8.87
N ARG A 58 14.77 -0.57 8.12
CA ARG A 58 14.74 -0.61 6.66
C ARG A 58 14.22 -1.96 6.13
N PRO A 59 13.32 -1.98 5.14
CA PRO A 59 12.89 -3.21 4.47
C PRO A 59 14.06 -3.95 3.85
N LEU A 60 14.06 -5.28 3.93
CA LEU A 60 15.01 -6.12 3.22
C LEU A 60 14.35 -6.72 1.98
N ILE A 61 15.00 -6.60 0.83
CA ILE A 61 14.55 -7.18 -0.44
C ILE A 61 15.58 -8.24 -0.83
N VAL A 62 15.16 -9.49 -1.00
CA VAL A 62 16.06 -10.64 -1.18
C VAL A 62 15.57 -11.52 -2.33
N GLY A 63 16.49 -12.08 -3.12
CA GLY A 63 16.13 -12.98 -4.22
C GLY A 63 15.61 -12.25 -5.45
N ASP A 64 14.83 -12.95 -6.28
CA ASP A 64 14.42 -12.47 -7.59
C ASP A 64 13.13 -11.67 -7.51
N ASN A 65 13.28 -10.34 -7.41
CA ASN A 65 12.15 -9.42 -7.29
C ASN A 65 12.05 -8.56 -8.53
N HIS A 66 10.82 -8.28 -8.97
CA HIS A 66 10.59 -7.51 -10.18
C HIS A 66 9.47 -6.48 -9.99
N LYS A 67 9.73 -5.22 -10.39
CA LYS A 67 8.77 -4.11 -10.33
C LYS A 67 8.12 -3.95 -8.93
N LEU A 68 8.93 -3.97 -7.89
CA LEU A 68 8.45 -3.69 -6.54
C LEU A 68 8.32 -2.18 -6.31
N GLN A 69 7.28 -1.80 -5.58
CA GLN A 69 7.09 -0.44 -5.11
C GLN A 69 6.94 -0.39 -3.59
N VAL A 70 7.53 0.61 -2.96
CA VAL A 70 7.36 0.92 -1.54
C VAL A 70 6.73 2.30 -1.35
N ALA A 71 5.92 2.44 -0.32
CA ALA A 71 5.21 3.65 0.04
C ALA A 71 5.11 3.76 1.56
N PRO A 72 4.88 4.97 2.11
CA PRO A 72 4.55 5.11 3.51
C PRO A 72 3.23 4.39 3.82
N TYR A 73 3.07 3.94 5.06
CA TYR A 73 1.82 3.38 5.56
C TYR A 73 0.65 4.34 5.28
N ASN A 74 -0.46 3.83 4.74
CA ASN A 74 -1.54 4.64 4.18
C ASN A 74 -2.92 4.32 4.76
N THR A 75 -3.00 3.68 5.93
CA THR A 75 -4.29 3.29 6.51
C THR A 75 -4.28 3.43 8.03
N PHE A 76 -5.41 3.17 8.67
CA PHE A 76 -5.49 2.91 10.10
C PHE A 76 -6.78 2.15 10.42
N TYR A 77 -6.77 1.43 11.54
CA TYR A 77 -7.97 0.91 12.18
C TYR A 77 -8.02 1.42 13.62
N SER A 78 -9.20 1.37 14.24
CA SER A 78 -9.49 2.00 15.53
C SER A 78 -8.51 1.64 16.66
N GLN A 79 -8.05 0.39 16.73
CA GLN A 79 -7.14 -0.12 17.78
C GLN A 79 -5.65 -0.11 17.37
N LEU A 80 -5.28 0.57 16.28
CA LEU A 80 -3.93 0.49 15.73
C LEU A 80 -2.86 0.97 16.72
N GLU A 81 -3.06 2.12 17.38
CA GLU A 81 -2.07 2.68 18.32
C GLU A 81 -1.82 1.76 19.52
N GLU A 82 -2.87 1.17 20.09
CA GLU A 82 -2.77 0.20 21.20
C GLU A 82 -1.97 -1.04 20.76
N HIS A 83 -2.31 -1.59 19.59
CA HIS A 83 -1.59 -2.73 19.04
C HIS A 83 -0.13 -2.40 18.70
N MET A 84 0.17 -1.17 18.26
CA MET A 84 1.54 -0.71 18.02
C MET A 84 2.33 -0.62 19.32
N ALA A 85 1.74 -0.09 20.38
CA ALA A 85 2.36 -0.02 21.70
C ALA A 85 2.68 -1.43 22.24
N GLU A 86 1.73 -2.38 22.15
CA GLU A 86 1.96 -3.78 22.53
C GLU A 86 3.03 -4.47 21.68
N ALA A 87 3.11 -4.13 20.40
CA ALA A 87 4.08 -4.67 19.46
C ALA A 87 5.47 -4.01 19.55
N GLY A 88 5.61 -2.89 20.27
CA GLY A 88 6.84 -2.11 20.35
C GLY A 88 7.20 -1.40 19.04
N ILE A 89 6.20 -0.93 18.30
CA ILE A 89 6.34 -0.18 17.04
C ILE A 89 6.17 1.30 17.35
N GLU A 90 7.20 2.10 17.08
CA GLU A 90 7.16 3.55 17.27
C GLU A 90 6.77 4.24 15.96
N ALA A 91 5.66 5.00 15.98
CA ALA A 91 5.14 5.69 14.80
C ALA A 91 6.07 6.80 14.27
N THR A 92 6.90 7.37 15.14
CA THR A 92 7.87 8.43 14.81
C THR A 92 9.06 7.92 14.00
N ILE A 93 9.31 6.61 13.98
CA ILE A 93 10.41 5.99 13.25
C ILE A 93 9.82 5.20 12.09
N ASN A 94 9.92 5.74 10.88
CA ASN A 94 9.46 5.07 9.67
C ASN A 94 10.54 5.10 8.57
N ARG A 95 11.17 3.96 8.31
CA ARG A 95 12.28 3.77 7.34
C ARG A 95 11.85 3.03 6.07
N TRP A 96 10.60 3.22 5.66
CA TRP A 96 10.02 2.57 4.48
C TRP A 96 10.74 2.92 3.18
N ASP A 97 11.37 4.11 3.13
CA ASP A 97 12.03 4.73 1.98
C ASP A 97 13.48 4.29 1.77
N GLU A 98 14.06 3.54 2.71
CA GLU A 98 15.44 3.04 2.69
C GLU A 98 15.54 1.53 2.37
N PRO A 99 14.83 0.94 1.37
CA PRO A 99 14.88 -0.51 1.15
C PRO A 99 16.30 -0.98 0.81
N LEU A 100 16.74 -2.05 1.47
CA LEU A 100 18.03 -2.69 1.22
C LEU A 100 17.83 -3.93 0.38
N ALA A 101 18.25 -3.87 -0.89
CA ALA A 101 18.33 -5.03 -1.75
C ALA A 101 19.59 -5.84 -1.45
N LEU A 102 19.42 -7.12 -1.10
CA LEU A 102 20.48 -8.11 -0.95
C LEU A 102 20.51 -8.96 -2.21
N GLY A 103 21.56 -8.79 -3.02
CA GLY A 103 21.70 -9.54 -4.27
C GLY A 103 21.79 -11.05 -4.04
N ALA A 104 21.24 -11.80 -5.00
CA ALA A 104 21.52 -13.23 -5.11
C ALA A 104 23.00 -13.38 -5.47
N VAL A 105 23.82 -13.76 -4.48
CA VAL A 105 25.18 -14.23 -4.75
C VAL A 105 25.02 -15.61 -5.39
N ASP A 106 25.30 -15.74 -6.68
CA ASP A 106 25.38 -17.05 -7.33
C ASP A 106 26.54 -17.83 -6.69
N PRO A 107 26.28 -18.94 -5.97
CA PRO A 107 27.33 -19.73 -5.34
C PRO A 107 28.26 -20.42 -6.35
N HIS A 108 27.85 -20.50 -7.63
CA HIS A 108 28.65 -21.06 -8.72
C HIS A 108 29.52 -20.03 -9.44
N ASP A 109 29.44 -18.75 -9.09
CA ASP A 109 30.30 -17.70 -9.65
C ASP A 109 31.65 -17.67 -8.91
N SER A 110 32.36 -18.80 -8.93
CA SER A 110 33.61 -19.00 -8.18
C SER A 110 34.84 -18.41 -8.88
N LEU A 111 34.76 -17.91 -10.12
CA LEU A 111 35.91 -17.31 -10.82
C LEU A 111 35.43 -16.30 -11.88
N SER A 112 35.21 -15.05 -11.47
CA SER A 112 34.94 -13.96 -12.42
C SER A 112 36.17 -13.71 -13.32
N HIS A 113 36.10 -14.18 -14.56
CA HIS A 113 36.92 -13.70 -15.66
C HIS A 113 36.62 -12.20 -15.93
N PRO A 114 37.59 -11.38 -16.40
CA PRO A 114 37.42 -9.92 -16.52
C PRO A 114 36.52 -9.45 -17.68
N ALA A 115 35.80 -10.35 -18.34
CA ALA A 115 35.03 -10.06 -19.54
C ALA A 115 33.61 -10.64 -19.41
N GLY A 116 32.67 -9.81 -18.94
CA GLY A 116 31.24 -10.14 -18.97
C GLY A 116 30.49 -10.08 -17.64
N VAL A 117 30.79 -9.13 -16.75
CA VAL A 117 29.90 -8.79 -15.64
C VAL A 117 28.81 -7.85 -16.13
N SER A 118 27.71 -8.42 -16.65
CA SER A 118 26.42 -7.74 -16.53
C SER A 118 25.98 -8.00 -15.10
N ASP A 119 26.45 -7.18 -14.17
CA ASP A 119 26.03 -7.21 -12.77
C ASP A 119 24.51 -7.35 -12.72
N ALA A 120 24.02 -8.49 -12.24
CA ALA A 120 22.63 -8.65 -11.84
C ALA A 120 22.44 -7.81 -10.57
N GLN A 121 22.42 -6.48 -10.73
CA GLN A 121 22.10 -5.54 -9.67
C GLN A 121 20.75 -5.96 -9.11
N ALA A 122 20.72 -6.29 -7.83
CA ALA A 122 19.48 -6.54 -7.12
C ALA A 122 18.58 -5.31 -7.33
N GLU A 123 17.48 -5.47 -8.08
CA GLU A 123 16.54 -4.39 -8.32
C GLU A 123 15.97 -3.96 -6.97
N SER A 124 16.36 -2.76 -6.51
CA SER A 124 15.75 -2.16 -5.33
C SER A 124 14.32 -1.74 -5.65
N ALA A 125 13.44 -1.74 -4.63
CA ALA A 125 12.07 -1.27 -4.82
C ALA A 125 12.06 0.23 -5.15
N THR A 126 11.26 0.59 -6.13
CA THR A 126 10.98 1.99 -6.47
C THR A 126 9.96 2.58 -5.49
N HIS A 127 9.86 3.91 -5.41
CA HIS A 127 8.84 4.55 -4.57
C HIS A 127 7.54 4.71 -5.35
N VAL A 128 6.39 4.61 -4.68
CA VAL A 128 5.09 4.98 -5.27
C VAL A 128 5.08 6.48 -5.52
N ASP A 129 4.56 6.89 -6.67
CA ASP A 129 4.42 8.30 -7.00
C ASP A 129 3.46 9.00 -6.00
N PRO A 130 3.81 10.16 -5.42
CA PRO A 130 2.93 10.90 -4.52
C PRO A 130 1.54 11.22 -5.11
N ASP A 131 1.45 11.47 -6.41
CA ASP A 131 0.19 11.70 -7.12
C ASP A 131 -0.60 10.39 -7.34
N GLN A 132 -0.01 9.21 -7.14
CA GLN A 132 -0.72 7.91 -7.11
C GLN A 132 -1.07 7.46 -5.69
N PHE A 133 -0.44 8.02 -4.67
CA PHE A 133 -0.71 7.68 -3.28
C PHE A 133 -2.12 8.07 -2.82
N ILE A 134 -2.86 7.12 -2.26
CA ILE A 134 -4.22 7.31 -1.72
C ILE A 134 -4.31 6.55 -0.40
N ASP A 135 -5.00 7.13 0.57
CA ASP A 135 -5.28 6.44 1.84
C ASP A 135 -6.21 5.25 1.61
N PHE A 136 -5.84 4.09 2.14
CA PHE A 136 -6.66 2.90 2.06
C PHE A 136 -7.69 2.90 3.18
N LEU A 137 -8.97 2.77 2.81
CA LEU A 137 -10.07 2.64 3.77
C LEU A 137 -10.34 1.17 4.03
N ILE A 138 -10.18 0.76 5.28
CA ILE A 138 -10.49 -0.61 5.72
C ILE A 138 -12.01 -0.75 5.78
N PRO A 139 -12.62 -1.71 5.05
CA PRO A 139 -14.05 -1.96 5.16
C PRO A 139 -14.45 -2.31 6.59
N ASN A 140 -15.57 -1.77 7.08
CA ASN A 140 -16.14 -2.10 8.38
C ASN A 140 -16.79 -3.49 8.33
N TRP A 141 -15.98 -4.54 8.27
CA TRP A 141 -16.47 -5.93 8.17
C TRP A 141 -17.09 -6.43 9.47
N PHE A 142 -16.56 -5.97 10.60
CA PHE A 142 -17.04 -6.34 11.93
C PHE A 142 -17.83 -5.17 12.48
N GLY A 143 -19.17 -5.25 12.41
CA GLY A 143 -20.11 -4.24 12.92
C GLY A 143 -20.11 -4.05 14.44
N GLY A 144 -18.96 -4.21 15.09
CA GLY A 144 -18.76 -3.88 16.49
C GLY A 144 -18.41 -2.41 16.67
N GLU A 145 -18.86 -1.83 17.77
CA GLU A 145 -18.43 -0.51 18.24
C GLU A 145 -16.90 -0.46 18.22
N CYS A 146 -16.33 0.34 17.32
CA CYS A 146 -14.89 0.57 17.25
C CYS A 146 -14.44 1.36 18.48
N ALA A 147 -14.25 0.67 19.60
CA ALA A 147 -13.84 1.23 20.89
C ALA A 147 -12.38 1.73 20.90
N GLY A 148 -11.68 1.70 19.78
CA GLY A 148 -10.29 2.11 19.69
C GLY A 148 -10.11 3.63 19.55
N SER A 149 -9.00 4.15 20.07
CA SER A 149 -8.70 5.60 20.14
C SER A 149 -8.19 6.20 18.83
N THR A 150 -7.75 5.38 17.88
CA THR A 150 -7.03 5.84 16.68
C THR A 150 -7.99 6.47 15.68
N LYS A 151 -7.83 7.77 15.43
CA LYS A 151 -8.69 8.57 14.54
C LYS A 151 -8.06 8.89 13.18
N ALA A 152 -6.75 8.70 13.06
CA ALA A 152 -5.98 9.00 11.86
C ALA A 152 -4.77 8.07 11.79
N ASN A 153 -4.11 8.08 10.64
CA ASN A 153 -2.85 7.36 10.45
C ASN A 153 -1.78 7.89 11.42
N PRO A 154 -1.22 7.05 12.33
CA PRO A 154 -0.25 7.51 13.31
C PRO A 154 1.14 7.78 12.70
N PHE A 155 1.43 7.26 11.50
CA PHE A 155 2.71 7.46 10.85
C PHE A 155 2.75 8.82 10.12
N PRO A 156 3.75 9.67 10.39
CA PRO A 156 3.90 10.93 9.67
C PRO A 156 4.25 10.65 8.20
N LEU A 157 3.56 11.36 7.30
CA LEU A 157 3.82 11.30 5.87
C LEU A 157 4.92 12.30 5.49
N PRO A 158 5.79 11.99 4.51
CA PRO A 158 6.74 12.95 3.98
C PRO A 158 6.05 14.11 3.25
N ASP A 159 6.70 15.28 3.22
CA ASP A 159 6.14 16.52 2.66
C ASP A 159 5.63 16.38 1.22
N ALA A 160 6.32 15.59 0.38
CA ALA A 160 5.89 15.33 -1.00
C ALA A 160 4.51 14.65 -1.08
N TYR A 161 4.28 13.64 -0.22
CA TYR A 161 3.01 12.92 -0.14
C TYR A 161 1.91 13.80 0.46
N VAL A 162 2.24 14.59 1.49
CA VAL A 162 1.31 15.55 2.10
C VAL A 162 0.86 16.60 1.09
N ALA A 163 1.80 17.18 0.33
CA ALA A 163 1.49 18.16 -0.70
C ALA A 163 0.61 17.59 -1.81
N ALA A 164 0.88 16.36 -2.25
CA ALA A 164 0.06 15.66 -3.24
C ALA A 164 -1.36 15.38 -2.72
N GLN A 165 -1.50 14.90 -1.47
CA GLN A 165 -2.81 14.71 -0.84
C GLN A 165 -3.60 16.01 -0.72
N GLN A 166 -2.95 17.10 -0.29
CA GLN A 166 -3.60 18.41 -0.19
C GLN A 166 -4.03 18.93 -1.55
N ARG A 167 -3.23 18.73 -2.60
CA ARG A 167 -3.59 19.08 -3.98
C ARG A 167 -4.84 18.33 -4.40
N LYS A 168 -4.88 17.00 -4.24
CA LYS A 168 -6.05 16.16 -4.55
C LYS A 168 -7.28 16.62 -3.76
N GLN A 169 -7.13 16.90 -2.48
CA GLN A 169 -8.22 17.38 -1.63
C GLN A 169 -8.77 18.74 -2.11
N LYS A 170 -7.89 19.68 -2.47
CA LYS A 170 -8.31 20.99 -3.02
C LYS A 170 -9.05 20.82 -4.33
N SER A 171 -8.50 20.06 -5.28
CA SER A 171 -9.15 19.77 -6.56
C SER A 171 -10.52 19.10 -6.35
N TRP A 172 -10.62 18.17 -5.41
CA TRP A 172 -11.88 17.51 -5.09
C TRP A 172 -12.94 18.45 -4.51
N VAL A 173 -12.54 19.32 -3.59
CA VAL A 173 -13.44 20.34 -3.01
C VAL A 173 -13.90 21.32 -4.10
N GLU A 174 -13.00 21.73 -4.98
CA GLU A 174 -13.32 22.61 -6.10
C GLU A 174 -14.28 21.96 -7.10
N ILE A 175 -14.02 20.71 -7.51
CA ILE A 175 -14.91 19.95 -8.39
C ILE A 175 -16.29 19.78 -7.74
N LYS A 176 -16.35 19.42 -6.45
CA LYS A 176 -17.61 19.33 -5.70
C LYS A 176 -18.38 20.64 -5.68
N LYS A 177 -17.68 21.76 -5.45
CA LYS A 177 -18.26 23.10 -5.43
C LYS A 177 -18.81 23.45 -6.82
N LEU A 178 -18.05 23.21 -7.88
CA LEU A 178 -18.45 23.46 -9.26
C LEU A 178 -19.71 22.68 -9.64
N ILE A 179 -19.78 21.39 -9.27
CA ILE A 179 -20.96 20.55 -9.51
C ILE A 179 -22.18 21.07 -8.73
N LYS A 180 -21.98 21.55 -7.49
CA LYS A 180 -23.06 22.03 -6.63
C LYS A 180 -23.60 23.40 -7.06
N GLU A 181 -22.72 24.29 -7.52
CA GLU A 181 -23.05 25.66 -7.93
C GLU A 181 -23.49 25.77 -9.39
N ALA A 182 -23.24 24.74 -10.21
CA ALA A 182 -23.72 24.69 -11.57
C ALA A 182 -25.26 24.78 -11.60
N PRO A 183 -25.85 25.70 -12.39
CA PRO A 183 -27.30 25.83 -12.55
C PRO A 183 -27.83 24.66 -13.41
N LEU A 184 -27.89 23.48 -12.81
CA LEU A 184 -28.38 22.27 -13.42
C LEU A 184 -29.84 22.07 -13.02
N ASP A 185 -30.71 21.92 -14.01
CA ASP A 185 -32.06 21.41 -13.84
C ASP A 185 -32.01 19.91 -13.48
N ASP A 186 -33.12 19.39 -12.96
CA ASP A 186 -33.17 18.01 -12.46
C ASP A 186 -33.04 16.94 -13.57
N SER A 187 -33.23 17.30 -14.85
CA SER A 187 -32.92 16.41 -15.98
C SER A 187 -31.41 16.32 -16.18
N ARG A 188 -30.71 17.46 -16.29
CA ARG A 188 -29.25 17.47 -16.45
C ARG A 188 -28.50 16.88 -15.26
N LYS A 189 -28.99 17.03 -14.03
CA LYS A 189 -28.42 16.34 -12.87
C LYS A 189 -28.45 14.81 -13.03
N ARG A 190 -29.56 14.28 -13.55
CA ARG A 190 -29.71 12.83 -13.82
C ARG A 190 -28.80 12.36 -14.95
N GLU A 191 -28.61 13.17 -15.99
CA GLU A 191 -27.68 12.88 -17.08
C GLU A 191 -26.23 12.83 -16.58
N VAL A 192 -25.79 13.83 -15.80
CA VAL A 192 -24.45 13.86 -15.20
C VAL A 192 -24.23 12.65 -14.29
N SER A 193 -25.21 12.31 -13.44
CA SER A 193 -25.13 11.13 -12.59
C SER A 193 -25.00 9.84 -13.40
N SER A 194 -25.79 9.69 -14.46
CA SER A 194 -25.76 8.52 -15.35
C SER A 194 -24.42 8.40 -16.07
N ALA A 195 -23.90 9.50 -16.60
CA ALA A 195 -22.59 9.55 -17.24
C ALA A 195 -21.48 9.17 -16.25
N LEU A 196 -21.50 9.73 -15.04
CA LEU A 196 -20.52 9.41 -14.00
C LEU A 196 -20.56 7.92 -13.63
N HIS A 197 -21.75 7.33 -13.50
CA HIS A 197 -21.89 5.90 -13.25
C HIS A 197 -21.29 5.04 -14.37
N VAL A 198 -21.51 5.41 -15.64
CA VAL A 198 -20.93 4.68 -16.79
C VAL A 198 -19.41 4.80 -16.78
N TYR A 199 -18.86 6.00 -16.65
CA TYR A 199 -17.40 6.20 -16.61
C TYR A 199 -16.76 5.49 -15.41
N PHE A 200 -17.41 5.50 -14.24
CA PHE A 200 -16.93 4.79 -13.06
C PHE A 200 -16.93 3.28 -13.29
N ARG A 201 -18.00 2.73 -13.88
CA ARG A 201 -18.09 1.31 -14.22
C ARG A 201 -17.00 0.91 -15.22
N ASP A 202 -16.82 1.68 -16.29
CA ASP A 202 -15.83 1.37 -17.32
C ASP A 202 -14.41 1.44 -16.74
N TRP A 203 -14.16 2.40 -15.83
CA TRP A 203 -12.92 2.47 -15.07
C TRP A 203 -12.70 1.23 -14.18
N LEU A 204 -13.72 0.74 -13.47
CA LEU A 204 -13.63 -0.47 -12.64
C LEU A 204 -13.25 -1.72 -13.45
N TYR A 205 -13.78 -1.85 -14.68
CA TYR A 205 -13.44 -2.96 -15.57
C TYR A 205 -12.04 -2.81 -16.16
N ALA A 206 -11.68 -1.61 -16.64
CA ALA A 206 -10.37 -1.36 -17.24
C ALA A 206 -9.21 -1.55 -16.25
N THR A 207 -9.45 -1.24 -14.97
CA THR A 207 -8.44 -1.38 -13.90
C THR A 207 -8.47 -2.74 -13.20
N GLY A 208 -9.46 -3.59 -13.47
CA GLY A 208 -9.66 -4.86 -12.75
C GLY A 208 -10.20 -4.71 -11.32
N ASN A 209 -10.44 -3.48 -10.85
CA ASN A 209 -10.97 -3.20 -9.51
C ASN A 209 -12.39 -3.72 -9.27
N ILE A 210 -13.12 -4.09 -10.35
CA ILE A 210 -14.43 -4.73 -10.24
C ILE A 210 -14.42 -5.97 -9.32
N ARG A 211 -13.30 -6.70 -9.25
CA ARG A 211 -13.15 -7.86 -8.35
C ARG A 211 -13.31 -7.51 -6.87
N GLN A 212 -12.82 -6.33 -6.47
CA GLN A 212 -12.92 -5.87 -5.09
C GLN A 212 -14.38 -5.68 -4.66
N LEU A 213 -15.25 -5.24 -5.58
CA LEU A 213 -16.68 -5.09 -5.31
C LEU A 213 -17.37 -6.44 -5.13
N TYR A 214 -17.00 -7.46 -5.91
CA TYR A 214 -17.54 -8.81 -5.72
C TYR A 214 -17.15 -9.40 -4.37
N CYS A 215 -15.95 -9.10 -3.88
CA CYS A 215 -15.52 -9.52 -2.54
C CYS A 215 -16.28 -8.81 -1.41
N LEU A 216 -16.89 -7.66 -1.66
CA LEU A 216 -17.69 -6.92 -0.66
C LEU A 216 -19.18 -7.32 -0.67
N GLN A 217 -19.67 -7.97 -1.72
CA GLN A 217 -21.10 -8.31 -1.90
C GLN A 217 -21.48 -9.70 -1.38
N ASN A 218 -20.52 -10.56 -1.06
CA ASN A 218 -20.77 -11.94 -0.67
C ASN A 218 -20.95 -12.13 0.85
N ASP A 219 -21.27 -11.06 1.59
CA ASP A 219 -21.59 -11.09 3.03
C ASP A 219 -22.90 -10.39 3.35
#